data_AF-A0A2U2BQ23-F1
#
_entry.id   AF-A0A2U2BQ23-F1
#
_cell.length_a   1.000
_cell.length_b   1.000
_cell.length_c   1.000
_cell.angle_alpha   90.00
_cell.angle_beta   90.00
_cell.angle_gamma   90.00
#
_symmetry.space_group_name_H-M   'P 1'
#
loop_
_entity.id
_entity.type
_entity.pdbx_description
1 polymer ?
#
loop_
_entity_poly.entity_id
_entity_poly.type
_entity_poly.pdbx_seq_one_letter_code
_entity_poly.pdbx_strand_id
1 'polypeptide(L)'
;MARKPSAPHLEQLDEQVTQGIATPITDRVNVQPAILNGMTVDEAQIIGLISVVVCLLLGLVLLAITGFWQTLLAIMLFGPLVILWFASKYLAGLKRNRPDGYYNQAMHHWMASRGWVKAKFIRHNGYWSLGRTLPFSLSTSFNPKPSRQNVVSTGETAIPSSCAAQGVTPIADKASNNV
;
A
#
# COMPACT_ATOMS: atom_id res chain seq x y z
N MET A 1 17.38 63.06 0.38
CA MET A 1 17.56 61.75 -0.28
C MET A 1 18.53 60.93 0.55
N ALA A 2 18.05 60.13 1.50
CA ALA A 2 18.90 59.29 2.34
C ALA A 2 19.18 57.97 1.61
N ARG A 3 20.44 57.72 1.22
CA ARG A 3 20.85 56.43 0.67
C ARG A 3 20.85 55.40 1.79
N LYS A 4 19.97 54.40 1.68
CA LYS A 4 19.96 53.20 2.53
C LYS A 4 21.36 52.55 2.45
N PRO A 5 22.03 52.26 3.57
CA PRO A 5 23.32 51.59 3.53
C PRO A 5 23.13 50.16 3.00
N SER A 6 23.72 49.87 1.83
CA SER A 6 23.75 48.53 1.23
C SER A 6 24.69 47.64 2.04
N ALA A 7 24.15 46.94 3.04
CA ALA A 7 24.85 45.88 3.76
C ALA A 7 24.55 44.54 3.06
N PRO A 8 25.45 44.02 2.20
CA PRO A 8 25.18 42.82 1.39
C PRO A 8 24.93 41.56 2.25
N HIS A 9 25.41 41.54 3.49
CA HIS A 9 25.23 40.38 4.37
C HIS A 9 23.81 40.25 4.94
N LEU A 10 23.03 41.33 5.03
CA LEU A 10 21.66 41.25 5.57
C LEU A 10 20.71 40.63 4.54
N GLU A 11 20.78 41.03 3.26
CA GLU A 11 19.99 40.36 2.21
C GLU A 11 20.28 38.86 2.10
N GLN A 12 21.53 38.44 2.36
CA GLN A 12 21.88 37.02 2.41
C GLN A 12 21.26 36.31 3.62
N LEU A 13 21.12 36.97 4.77
CA LEU A 13 20.42 36.39 5.91
C LEU A 13 18.91 36.29 5.63
N ASP A 14 18.33 37.25 4.92
CA ASP A 14 16.92 37.27 4.53
C ASP A 14 16.61 36.11 3.55
N GLU A 15 17.51 35.89 2.58
CA GLU A 15 17.44 34.73 1.67
C GLU A 15 17.63 33.40 2.42
N GLN A 16 18.61 33.30 3.32
CA GLN A 16 18.86 32.05 4.07
C GLN A 16 17.76 31.73 5.09
N VAL A 17 17.16 32.74 5.72
CA VAL A 17 16.01 32.56 6.63
C VAL A 17 14.74 32.20 5.84
N THR A 18 14.54 32.77 4.64
CA THR A 18 13.44 32.37 3.76
C THR A 18 13.62 30.92 3.25
N GLN A 19 14.85 30.51 2.95
CA GLN A 19 15.19 29.12 2.61
C GLN A 19 15.04 28.17 3.82
N GLY A 20 15.20 28.68 5.05
CA GLY A 20 15.04 27.92 6.31
C GLY A 20 13.59 27.82 6.83
N ILE A 21 12.68 28.70 6.40
CA ILE A 21 11.24 28.69 6.77
C ILE A 21 10.39 27.93 5.75
N ALA A 22 10.95 27.62 4.57
CA ALA A 22 10.35 26.68 3.63
C ALA A 22 10.41 25.27 4.24
N THR A 23 9.43 24.95 5.10
CA THR A 23 9.25 23.61 5.67
C THR A 23 9.43 22.61 4.54
N PRO A 24 10.47 21.74 4.57
CA PRO A 24 10.67 20.77 3.52
C PRO A 24 9.37 19.99 3.39
N ILE A 25 8.84 19.87 2.18
CA ILE A 25 7.65 19.06 1.96
C ILE A 25 8.06 17.61 2.29
N THR A 26 7.82 17.21 3.52
CA THR A 26 8.20 15.90 4.08
C THR A 26 7.55 14.76 3.28
N ASP A 27 6.41 15.03 2.68
CA ASP A 27 5.71 14.13 1.78
C ASP A 27 6.56 13.72 0.56
N ARG A 28 7.38 14.63 0.01
CA ARG A 28 8.27 14.34 -1.14
C ARG A 28 9.46 13.46 -0.75
N VAL A 29 9.87 13.49 0.52
CA VAL A 29 10.99 12.69 1.04
C VAL A 29 10.54 11.26 1.36
N ASN A 30 9.28 11.07 1.73
CA ASN A 30 8.73 9.76 2.07
C ASN A 30 8.22 8.97 0.84
N VAL A 31 8.19 9.59 -0.33
CA VAL A 31 7.75 8.98 -1.59
C VAL A 31 8.96 8.48 -2.39
N GLN A 32 8.81 7.32 -3.03
CA GLN A 32 9.87 6.79 -3.88
C GLN A 32 10.17 7.75 -5.05
N PRO A 33 11.45 8.04 -5.34
CA PRO A 33 11.80 8.91 -6.44
C PRO A 33 11.45 8.26 -7.78
N ALA A 34 10.95 9.08 -8.71
CA ALA A 34 10.74 8.66 -10.09
C ALA A 34 12.08 8.59 -10.84
N ILE A 35 12.36 7.46 -11.48
CA ILE A 35 13.60 7.22 -12.24
C ILE A 35 13.41 7.50 -13.73
N LEU A 36 12.32 6.98 -14.34
CA LEU A 36 12.16 6.97 -15.81
C LEU A 36 10.75 7.42 -16.23
N ASN A 37 10.63 8.58 -16.87
CA ASN A 37 9.35 9.22 -17.26
C ASN A 37 8.24 9.22 -16.18
N GLY A 38 8.58 9.27 -14.89
CA GLY A 38 7.58 9.20 -13.80
C GLY A 38 7.33 7.79 -13.23
N MET A 39 8.08 6.79 -13.68
CA MET A 39 8.07 5.41 -13.14
C MET A 39 8.95 5.32 -11.89
N THR A 40 8.47 4.65 -10.85
CA THR A 40 9.27 4.39 -9.63
C THR A 40 10.25 3.23 -9.84
N VAL A 41 11.19 3.05 -8.92
CA VAL A 41 12.20 1.96 -8.99
C VAL A 41 11.52 0.59 -9.02
N ASP A 42 10.58 0.37 -8.11
CA ASP A 42 9.90 -0.91 -7.96
C ASP A 42 9.11 -1.28 -9.23
N GLU A 43 8.45 -0.30 -9.85
CA GLU A 43 7.72 -0.51 -11.10
C GLU A 43 8.66 -0.84 -12.25
N ALA A 44 9.77 -0.12 -12.35
CA ALA A 44 10.80 -0.36 -13.35
C ALA A 44 11.39 -1.76 -13.22
N GLN A 45 11.63 -2.21 -12.00
CA GLN A 45 12.15 -3.55 -11.71
C GLN A 45 11.17 -4.65 -12.11
N ILE A 46 9.88 -4.51 -11.76
CA ILE A 46 8.87 -5.51 -12.11
C ILE A 46 8.69 -5.58 -13.63
N ILE A 47 8.57 -4.43 -14.31
CA ILE A 47 8.43 -4.38 -15.77
C ILE A 47 9.68 -4.93 -16.45
N GLY A 48 10.87 -4.60 -15.94
CA GLY A 48 12.15 -5.11 -16.44
C GLY A 48 12.28 -6.63 -16.30
N LEU A 49 11.85 -7.19 -15.16
CA LEU A 49 11.87 -8.64 -14.96
C LEU A 49 10.91 -9.34 -15.93
N ILE A 50 9.67 -8.83 -16.06
CA ILE A 50 8.68 -9.39 -16.97
C ILE A 50 9.17 -9.30 -18.42
N SER A 51 9.78 -8.17 -18.82
CA SER A 51 10.26 -7.99 -20.19
C SER A 51 11.41 -8.94 -20.53
N VAL A 52 12.33 -9.20 -19.60
CA VAL A 52 13.38 -10.21 -19.79
C VAL A 52 12.78 -11.60 -20.00
N VAL A 53 11.81 -12.01 -19.19
CA VAL A 53 11.14 -13.31 -19.34
C VAL A 53 10.42 -13.42 -20.69
N VAL A 54 9.67 -12.39 -21.07
CA VAL A 54 8.96 -12.36 -22.36
C VAL A 54 9.94 -12.39 -23.54
N CYS A 55 11.02 -11.60 -23.49
CA CYS A 55 12.04 -11.58 -24.53
C CYS A 55 12.83 -12.89 -24.60
N LEU A 56 13.04 -13.57 -23.48
CA LEU A 56 13.67 -14.89 -23.47
C LEU A 56 12.77 -15.92 -24.15
N LEU A 57 11.48 -15.95 -23.83
CA LEU A 57 10.52 -16.84 -24.48
C LEU A 57 10.42 -16.55 -25.98
N LEU A 58 10.31 -15.28 -26.35
CA LEU A 58 10.23 -14.86 -27.75
C LEU A 58 11.53 -15.17 -28.52
N GLY A 59 12.69 -14.96 -27.89
CA GLY A 59 14.00 -15.30 -28.44
C GLY A 59 14.19 -16.81 -28.62
N LEU A 60 13.68 -17.63 -27.70
CA LEU A 60 13.71 -19.09 -27.83
C LEU A 60 12.81 -19.59 -28.97
N VAL A 61 11.64 -18.98 -29.15
CA VAL A 61 10.75 -19.26 -30.29
C VAL A 61 11.45 -18.88 -31.61
N LEU A 62 12.08 -17.69 -31.68
CA LEU A 62 12.81 -17.28 -32.88
C LEU A 62 14.03 -18.15 -33.17
N LEU A 63 14.73 -18.61 -32.13
CA LEU A 63 15.81 -19.58 -32.25
C LEU A 63 15.31 -20.90 -32.85
N ALA A 64 14.17 -21.42 -32.37
CA ALA A 64 13.59 -22.66 -32.87
C ALA A 64 13.20 -22.56 -34.36
N ILE A 65 12.73 -21.39 -34.80
CA ILE A 65 12.31 -21.17 -36.20
C ILE A 65 13.51 -20.93 -37.12
N THR A 66 14.48 -20.13 -36.68
CA THR A 66 15.56 -19.62 -37.56
C THR A 66 16.86 -20.43 -37.43
N GLY A 67 17.07 -21.13 -36.31
CA GLY A 67 18.31 -21.87 -36.01
C GLY A 67 19.52 -21.01 -35.62
N PHE A 68 19.43 -19.67 -35.75
CA PHE A 68 20.52 -18.75 -35.41
C PHE A 68 20.51 -18.38 -33.92
N TRP A 69 21.50 -18.87 -33.17
CA TRP A 69 21.65 -18.59 -31.74
C TRP A 69 21.85 -17.09 -31.41
N GLN A 70 22.37 -16.30 -32.35
CA GLN A 70 22.59 -14.86 -32.20
C GLN A 70 21.28 -14.07 -32.07
N THR A 71 20.18 -14.57 -32.63
CA THR A 71 18.87 -13.90 -32.56
C THR A 71 18.36 -13.82 -31.12
N LEU A 72 18.62 -14.88 -30.33
CA LEU A 72 18.27 -14.93 -28.92
C LEU A 72 19.01 -13.83 -28.14
N LEU A 73 20.31 -13.67 -28.36
CA LEU A 73 21.10 -12.62 -27.69
C LEU A 73 20.63 -11.22 -28.08
N ALA A 74 20.37 -10.98 -29.36
CA ALA A 74 19.91 -9.68 -29.84
C ALA A 74 18.56 -9.30 -29.20
N ILE A 75 17.61 -10.22 -29.14
CA ILE A 75 16.28 -9.99 -28.55
C ILE A 75 16.37 -9.82 -27.04
N MET A 76 17.19 -10.62 -26.37
CA MET A 76 17.36 -10.54 -24.92
C MET A 76 18.04 -9.23 -24.50
N LEU A 77 18.96 -8.70 -25.30
CA LEU A 77 19.64 -7.45 -25.01
C LEU A 77 18.78 -6.21 -25.33
N PHE A 78 18.23 -6.14 -26.55
CA PHE A 78 17.51 -4.95 -27.01
C PHE A 78 16.02 -4.96 -26.67
N GLY A 79 15.40 -6.13 -26.62
CA GLY A 79 13.96 -6.28 -26.39
C GLY A 79 13.50 -5.70 -25.05
N PRO A 80 14.12 -6.04 -23.91
CA PRO A 80 13.74 -5.50 -22.61
C PRO A 80 13.85 -3.98 -22.54
N LEU A 81 14.87 -3.38 -23.19
CA LEU A 81 15.07 -1.93 -23.25
C LEU A 81 13.91 -1.24 -23.99
N VAL A 82 13.53 -1.78 -25.15
CA VAL A 82 12.42 -1.26 -25.95
C VAL A 82 11.10 -1.36 -25.17
N ILE A 83 10.80 -2.55 -24.63
CA ILE A 83 9.58 -2.79 -23.85
C ILE A 83 9.53 -1.85 -22.64
N LEU A 84 10.63 -1.71 -21.90
CA LEU A 84 10.69 -0.84 -20.72
C LEU A 84 10.45 0.64 -21.06
N TRP A 85 11.02 1.11 -22.18
CA TRP A 85 10.81 2.49 -22.64
C TRP A 85 9.35 2.77 -23.01
N PHE A 86 8.72 1.87 -23.77
CA PHE A 86 7.30 1.99 -24.12
C PHE A 86 6.39 1.87 -22.89
N ALA A 87 6.66 0.90 -22.01
CA ALA A 87 5.90 0.70 -20.78
C ALA A 87 5.97 1.94 -19.88
N SER A 88 7.12 2.60 -19.80
CA SER A 88 7.30 3.85 -19.04
C SER A 88 6.43 4.99 -19.57
N LYS A 89 6.37 5.19 -20.89
CA LYS A 89 5.47 6.19 -21.50
C LYS A 89 4.00 5.85 -21.27
N TYR A 90 3.65 4.57 -21.38
CA TYR A 90 2.28 4.10 -21.13
C TYR A 90 1.86 4.31 -19.67
N LEU A 91 2.71 3.94 -18.71
CA LEU A 91 2.47 4.16 -17.27
C LEU A 91 2.34 5.64 -16.93
N ALA A 92 3.15 6.51 -17.54
CA ALA A 92 3.05 7.95 -17.34
C ALA A 92 1.67 8.51 -17.73
N GLY A 93 1.08 7.98 -18.81
CA GLY A 93 -0.29 8.32 -19.21
C GLY A 93 -1.34 7.71 -18.28
N LEU A 94 -1.18 6.44 -17.93
CA LEU A 94 -2.14 5.71 -17.08
C LEU A 94 -2.22 6.29 -15.67
N LYS A 95 -1.08 6.71 -15.10
CA LYS A 95 -1.01 7.33 -13.77
C LYS A 95 -1.63 8.72 -13.68
N ARG A 96 -2.06 9.32 -14.81
CA ARG A 96 -2.60 10.68 -14.82
C ARG A 96 -3.94 10.73 -14.06
N ASN A 97 -4.08 11.74 -13.20
CA ASN A 97 -5.28 11.99 -12.36
C ASN A 97 -5.53 10.97 -11.24
N ARG A 98 -4.53 10.15 -10.87
CA ARG A 98 -4.64 9.22 -9.73
C ARG A 98 -3.63 9.61 -8.64
N PRO A 99 -3.97 9.40 -7.36
CA PRO A 99 -3.01 9.60 -6.26
C PRO A 99 -1.87 8.59 -6.37
N ASP A 100 -0.74 8.91 -5.74
CA ASP A 100 0.44 8.05 -5.81
C ASP A 100 0.19 6.68 -5.15
N GLY A 101 0.84 5.64 -5.68
CA GLY A 101 0.68 4.26 -5.20
C GLY A 101 -0.70 3.62 -5.43
N TYR A 102 -1.67 4.32 -6.05
CA TYR A 102 -3.03 3.80 -6.28
C TYR A 102 -3.05 2.44 -6.99
N TYR A 103 -2.31 2.29 -8.08
CA TYR A 103 -2.29 1.06 -8.88
C TYR A 103 -1.65 -0.11 -8.14
N ASN A 104 -0.62 0.13 -7.33
CA ASN A 104 -0.01 -0.90 -6.48
C ASN A 104 -1.01 -1.39 -5.43
N GLN A 105 -1.75 -0.48 -4.79
CA GLN A 105 -2.79 -0.85 -3.83
C GLN A 105 -3.96 -1.58 -4.49
N ALA A 106 -4.41 -1.11 -5.67
CA ALA A 106 -5.48 -1.75 -6.43
C ALA A 106 -5.10 -3.17 -6.88
N MET A 107 -3.86 -3.36 -7.36
CA MET A 107 -3.35 -4.67 -7.75
C MET A 107 -3.21 -5.59 -6.54
N HIS A 108 -2.68 -5.09 -5.40
CA HIS A 108 -2.62 -5.87 -4.16
C HIS A 108 -4.02 -6.26 -3.67
N HIS A 109 -4.98 -5.35 -3.72
CA HIS A 109 -6.36 -5.62 -3.34
C HIS A 109 -7.00 -6.69 -4.24
N TRP A 110 -6.76 -6.63 -5.55
CA TRP A 110 -7.23 -7.61 -6.52
C TRP A 110 -6.56 -8.99 -6.35
N MET A 111 -5.26 -9.03 -6.06
CA MET A 111 -4.58 -10.31 -5.77
C MET A 111 -5.08 -10.90 -4.44
N ALA A 112 -5.27 -10.05 -3.44
CA ALA A 112 -5.79 -10.48 -2.14
C ALA A 112 -7.25 -10.94 -2.24
N SER A 113 -8.07 -10.38 -3.15
CA SER A 113 -9.44 -10.83 -3.35
C SER A 113 -9.53 -12.23 -3.97
N ARG A 114 -8.48 -12.65 -4.67
CA ARG A 114 -8.31 -14.00 -5.24
C ARG A 114 -7.59 -14.97 -4.31
N GLY A 115 -7.13 -14.51 -3.14
CA GLY A 115 -6.38 -15.34 -2.19
C GLY A 115 -4.93 -15.59 -2.57
N TRP A 116 -4.38 -14.91 -3.59
CA TRP A 116 -2.98 -15.11 -4.00
C TRP A 116 -1.98 -14.45 -3.06
N VAL A 117 -2.38 -13.39 -2.37
CA VAL A 117 -1.54 -12.66 -1.41
C VAL A 117 -2.32 -12.36 -0.14
N LYS A 118 -1.62 -12.24 0.98
CA LYS A 118 -2.21 -11.80 2.25
C LYS A 118 -2.75 -10.38 2.12
N ALA A 119 -3.94 -10.13 2.66
CA ALA A 119 -4.51 -8.79 2.70
C ALA A 119 -3.62 -7.88 3.57
N LYS A 120 -3.08 -6.81 2.96
CA LYS A 120 -2.30 -5.78 3.67
C LYS A 120 -3.20 -4.83 4.47
N PHE A 121 -4.40 -4.59 3.95
CA PHE A 121 -5.41 -3.72 4.57
C PHE A 121 -6.58 -4.55 5.06
N ILE A 122 -7.34 -3.98 6.00
CA ILE A 122 -8.56 -4.60 6.49
C ILE A 122 -9.63 -4.52 5.41
N ARG A 123 -10.14 -5.69 5.03
CA ARG A 123 -11.13 -5.86 3.96
C ARG A 123 -12.50 -6.28 4.47
N HIS A 124 -12.59 -6.62 5.76
CA HIS A 124 -13.84 -6.99 6.38
C HIS A 124 -14.52 -5.75 6.98
N ASN A 125 -15.85 -5.77 6.94
CA ASN A 125 -16.64 -4.79 7.67
C ASN A 125 -16.66 -5.18 9.15
N GLY A 126 -16.41 -4.23 10.04
CA GLY A 126 -16.38 -4.47 11.47
C GLY A 126 -16.10 -3.19 12.24
N TYR A 127 -16.21 -3.29 13.56
CA TYR A 127 -16.00 -2.17 14.46
C TYR A 127 -14.67 -2.32 15.16
N TRP A 128 -13.96 -1.20 15.30
CA TRP A 128 -12.75 -1.14 16.08
C TRP A 128 -13.12 -0.86 17.52
N SER A 129 -12.88 -1.81 18.42
CA SER A 129 -12.95 -1.53 19.84
C SER A 129 -11.76 -0.64 20.23
N LEU A 130 -12.03 0.42 20.99
CA LEU A 130 -11.00 1.37 21.44
C LEU A 130 -10.12 0.78 22.56
N GLY A 131 -10.40 -0.44 23.02
CA GLY A 131 -9.63 -1.14 24.06
C GLY A 131 -9.62 -0.43 25.42
N ARG A 132 -10.39 0.66 25.58
CA ARG A 132 -10.45 1.44 26.82
C ARG A 132 -11.54 0.89 27.73
N THR A 133 -11.15 0.39 28.89
CA THR A 133 -12.05 0.10 30.01
C THR A 133 -12.09 1.34 30.91
N LEU A 134 -12.99 2.28 30.63
CA LEU A 134 -13.22 3.40 31.54
C LEU A 134 -13.94 2.86 32.79
N PRO A 135 -13.60 3.33 34.02
CA PRO A 135 -14.21 2.85 35.26
C PRO A 135 -15.70 3.20 35.37
N PHE A 136 -16.18 4.14 34.56
CA PHE A 136 -17.60 4.39 34.34
C PHE A 136 -17.87 4.31 32.84
N SER A 137 -18.83 3.46 32.49
CA SER A 137 -19.21 3.19 31.11
C SER A 137 -20.26 4.20 30.67
N LEU A 138 -19.89 5.15 29.80
CA LEU A 138 -20.84 5.93 28.99
C LEU A 138 -21.42 5.08 27.84
N SER A 139 -21.66 3.78 28.08
CA SER A 139 -22.10 2.83 27.06
C SER A 139 -23.51 3.15 26.58
N THR A 140 -23.60 3.85 25.46
CA THR A 140 -24.64 3.51 24.51
C THR A 140 -24.29 2.10 24.00
N SER A 141 -25.22 1.16 24.12
CA SER A 141 -25.05 -0.16 23.53
C SER A 141 -24.98 0.01 22.02
N PHE A 142 -23.76 0.06 21.48
CA PHE A 142 -23.57 0.01 20.04
C PHE A 142 -23.92 -1.40 19.58
N ASN A 143 -25.18 -1.59 19.16
CA ASN A 143 -25.69 -2.84 18.61
C ASN A 143 -25.70 -2.72 17.07
N PRO A 144 -24.64 -3.18 16.39
CA PRO A 144 -24.61 -3.10 14.95
C PRO A 144 -25.53 -4.14 14.33
N LYS A 145 -26.42 -3.70 13.44
CA LYS A 145 -27.21 -4.59 12.61
C LYS A 145 -26.25 -5.49 11.80
N PRO A 146 -26.40 -6.82 11.82
CA PRO A 146 -25.51 -7.71 11.07
C PRO A 146 -25.63 -7.37 9.58
N SER A 147 -24.52 -6.90 9.00
CA SER A 147 -24.42 -6.75 7.55
C SER A 147 -24.48 -8.15 6.93
N ARG A 148 -25.30 -8.31 5.89
CA ARG A 148 -25.54 -9.59 5.22
C ARG A 148 -24.25 -10.04 4.52
N GLN A 149 -23.40 -10.76 5.24
CA GLN A 149 -22.17 -11.35 4.70
C GLN A 149 -22.57 -12.57 3.85
N ASN A 150 -22.32 -12.52 2.54
CA ASN A 150 -22.33 -13.74 1.73
C ASN A 150 -21.08 -14.53 2.08
N VAL A 151 -21.19 -15.41 3.07
CA VAL A 151 -20.14 -16.34 3.46
C VAL A 151 -19.93 -17.31 2.29
N VAL A 152 -18.89 -17.06 1.50
CA VAL A 152 -18.33 -18.10 0.63
C VAL A 152 -17.71 -19.13 1.58
N SER A 153 -18.43 -20.23 1.77
CA SER A 153 -18.01 -21.35 2.60
C SER A 153 -16.88 -22.09 1.87
N THR A 154 -15.64 -21.71 2.15
CA THR A 154 -14.51 -22.62 1.95
C THR A 154 -14.44 -23.47 3.22
N GLY A 155 -14.90 -24.71 3.10
CA GLY A 155 -14.89 -25.66 4.21
C GLY A 155 -13.48 -25.96 4.66
N GLU A 156 -13.09 -25.45 5.82
CA GLU A 156 -11.92 -25.95 6.54
C GLU A 156 -12.20 -25.98 8.04
N THR A 157 -12.19 -27.22 8.52
CA THR A 157 -12.13 -27.77 9.88
C THR A 157 -12.02 -26.78 11.04
N ALA A 158 -13.02 -26.85 11.93
CA ALA A 158 -13.09 -26.13 13.19
C ALA A 158 -11.87 -26.41 14.10
N ILE A 159 -11.22 -25.34 14.56
CA ILE A 159 -10.36 -25.34 15.75
C ILE A 159 -11.25 -24.93 16.93
N PRO A 160 -11.39 -25.73 18.00
CA PRO A 160 -12.20 -25.35 19.15
C PRO A 160 -11.51 -24.24 19.95
N SER A 161 -12.07 -23.03 19.87
CA SER A 161 -11.66 -21.90 20.71
C SER A 161 -12.23 -22.09 22.12
N SER A 162 -11.45 -22.70 23.00
CA SER A 162 -11.67 -22.73 24.43
C SER A 162 -11.26 -21.37 25.02
N CYS A 163 -12.24 -20.47 25.19
CA CYS A 163 -12.13 -19.35 26.12
C CYS A 163 -13.44 -19.28 26.92
N ALA A 164 -13.46 -20.03 28.01
CA ALA A 164 -14.46 -19.93 29.06
C ALA A 164 -14.39 -18.54 29.70
N ALA A 165 -15.43 -17.73 29.53
CA ALA A 165 -15.72 -16.62 30.43
C ALA A 165 -16.86 -17.08 31.35
N GLN A 166 -16.48 -17.44 32.56
CA GLN A 166 -17.36 -17.87 33.64
C GLN A 166 -18.38 -16.77 33.93
N GLY A 167 -19.66 -17.15 33.94
CA GLY A 167 -20.75 -16.30 34.36
C GLY A 167 -20.61 -15.95 35.84
N VAL A 168 -20.63 -14.65 36.13
CA VAL A 168 -20.85 -14.14 37.48
C VAL A 168 -22.30 -14.42 37.85
N THR A 169 -22.51 -15.33 38.81
CA THR A 169 -23.81 -15.55 39.45
C THR A 169 -24.16 -14.36 40.36
N PRO A 170 -25.41 -13.87 40.38
CA PRO A 170 -25.82 -12.84 41.32
C PRO A 170 -25.84 -13.40 42.75
N ILE A 171 -25.28 -12.64 43.68
CA ILE A 171 -25.27 -12.90 45.12
C ILE A 171 -26.71 -12.78 45.62
N ALA A 172 -27.31 -13.90 46.03
CA ALA A 172 -28.61 -13.95 46.68
C ALA A 172 -28.45 -13.60 48.16
N ASP A 173 -28.98 -12.45 48.56
CA ASP A 173 -29.10 -12.01 49.95
C ASP A 173 -30.22 -12.81 50.62
N LYS A 174 -29.87 -13.69 51.57
CA LYS A 174 -30.85 -14.41 52.39
C LYS A 174 -30.89 -13.75 53.77
N ALA A 175 -31.79 -12.77 53.91
CA ALA A 175 -32.18 -12.21 55.19
C ALA A 175 -32.69 -13.34 56.12
N SER A 176 -32.06 -13.46 57.28
CA SER A 176 -32.38 -14.39 58.36
C SER A 176 -32.95 -13.58 59.51
N ASN A 177 -34.27 -13.51 59.63
CA ASN A 177 -34.97 -12.86 60.72
C ASN A 177 -36.19 -13.71 61.09
N ASN A 178 -36.16 -14.33 62.28
CA ASN A 178 -37.27 -14.60 63.21
C ASN A 178 -36.94 -15.82 64.08
N VAL A 179 -36.42 -15.60 65.29
CA VAL A 179 -37.01 -15.87 66.62
C VAL A 179 -36.16 -15.12 67.66
#